data_AF-A0A6A4H429-F1
#
_entry.id   AF-A0A6A4H429-F1
#
_cell.length_a   1.000
_cell.length_b   1.000
_cell.length_c   1.000
_cell.angle_alpha   90.00
_cell.angle_beta   90.00
_cell.angle_gamma   90.00
#
_symmetry.space_group_name_H-M   'P 1'
#
loop_
_entity.id
_entity.type
_entity.pdbx_description
1 polymer ?
#
loop_
_entity_poly.entity_id
_entity_poly.type
_entity_poly.pdbx_seq_one_letter_code
_entity_poly.pdbx_strand_id
1 'polypeptide(L)'
;FLKLTGQTHVSHFEKYNPVTTEIVKQYDSETGPGPQGANQFQLYFGDGWRGSQWNLGVVKNMTSIVLANRENQRFEGSLSTEGIHAIIWGYISQARDSWSKQKPCVHEEERDRFETVAEAAMQAQIDQVKRYKSVRKANRKRTKLDKREHGVKKLILHFSRPEDQKRWRRVEAVLGDLGEHGQSSDDTDVEVEGSALVTTEPYGRRRFLSRILADLDDNINELQSKIAAQHGKKHLAHPTQIRR
;
A
#
# COMPACT_ATOMS: atom_id res chain seq x y z
N PHE A 1 2.35 18.44 -6.36
CA PHE A 1 2.73 17.54 -7.46
C PHE A 1 1.55 17.23 -8.38
N LEU A 2 0.58 16.40 -7.97
CA LEU A 2 -0.56 15.97 -8.80
C LEU A 2 -1.32 17.12 -9.49
N LYS A 3 -1.69 18.16 -8.73
CA LYS A 3 -2.32 19.38 -9.27
C LYS A 3 -1.48 20.09 -10.34
N LEU A 4 -0.15 20.07 -10.19
CA LEU A 4 0.78 20.75 -11.11
C LEU A 4 0.99 19.96 -12.40
N THR A 5 0.97 18.63 -12.32
CA THR A 5 1.11 17.73 -13.48
C THR A 5 -0.23 17.40 -14.14
N GLY A 6 -1.36 17.90 -13.61
CA GLY A 6 -2.71 17.63 -14.11
C GLY A 6 -3.17 16.18 -13.91
N GLN A 7 -2.55 15.43 -13.00
CA GLN A 7 -2.87 14.02 -12.75
C GLN A 7 -3.73 13.85 -11.50
N THR A 8 -4.55 12.79 -11.48
CA THR A 8 -5.43 12.46 -10.34
C THR A 8 -4.72 11.61 -9.28
N HIS A 9 -3.77 10.75 -9.70
CA HIS A 9 -3.04 9.86 -8.82
C HIS A 9 -1.60 9.65 -9.31
N VAL A 10 -0.64 9.44 -8.41
CA VAL A 10 0.79 9.30 -8.76
C VAL A 10 1.05 8.04 -9.59
N SER A 11 0.20 7.03 -9.45
CA SER A 11 0.28 5.78 -10.20
C SER A 11 -0.48 5.80 -11.52
N HIS A 12 -1.08 6.92 -11.93
CA HIS A 12 -1.88 7.03 -13.17
C HIS A 12 -1.20 7.96 -14.19
N PHE A 13 0.04 7.64 -14.56
CA PHE A 13 0.81 8.40 -15.55
C PHE A 13 0.90 7.68 -16.90
N GLU A 14 0.09 6.64 -17.13
CA GLU A 14 0.19 5.81 -18.33
C GLU A 14 -0.16 6.59 -19.62
N LYS A 15 -1.10 7.53 -19.49
CA LYS A 15 -1.50 8.46 -20.57
C LYS A 15 -0.81 9.82 -20.49
N TYR A 16 0.15 9.98 -19.57
CA TYR A 16 0.88 11.23 -19.44
C TYR A 16 1.72 11.49 -20.70
N ASN A 17 1.68 12.73 -21.18
CA ASN A 17 2.48 13.18 -22.33
C ASN A 17 3.74 13.90 -21.83
N PRO A 18 4.87 13.20 -21.64
CA PRO A 18 6.11 13.84 -21.24
C PRO A 18 6.66 14.74 -22.36
N VAL A 19 7.57 15.64 -21.99
CA VAL A 19 8.34 16.43 -22.94
C VAL A 19 9.20 15.49 -23.79
N THR A 20 9.38 15.81 -25.07
CA THR A 20 10.18 14.97 -25.98
C THR A 20 11.67 15.19 -25.77
N THR A 21 12.48 14.21 -26.19
CA THR A 21 13.94 14.28 -26.08
C THR A 21 14.52 15.45 -26.87
N GLU A 22 13.89 15.85 -27.97
CA GLU A 22 14.33 16.98 -28.81
C GLU A 22 14.24 18.31 -28.04
N ILE A 23 13.12 18.55 -27.36
CA ILE A 23 12.93 19.77 -26.56
C ILE A 23 13.95 19.80 -25.41
N VAL A 24 14.16 18.66 -24.73
CA VAL A 24 15.17 18.57 -23.67
C VAL A 24 16.57 18.86 -24.20
N LYS A 25 16.95 18.28 -25.34
CA LYS A 25 18.25 18.55 -25.98
C LYS A 25 18.41 20.02 -26.39
N GLN A 26 17.36 20.65 -26.91
CA GLN A 26 17.38 22.07 -27.26
C GLN A 26 17.61 22.93 -26.02
N TYR A 27 16.93 22.61 -24.92
CA TYR A 27 17.12 23.30 -23.65
C TYR A 27 18.53 23.08 -23.08
N ASP A 28 19.01 21.83 -23.05
CA ASP A 28 20.36 21.48 -22.58
C ASP A 28 21.46 22.17 -23.43
N SER A 29 21.17 22.47 -24.70
CA SER A 29 22.06 23.19 -25.62
C SER A 29 21.81 24.71 -25.64
N GLU A 30 20.96 25.24 -24.74
CA GLU A 30 20.59 26.66 -24.66
C GLU A 30 19.94 27.26 -25.94
N THR A 31 19.45 26.40 -26.82
CA THR A 31 18.85 26.78 -28.12
C THR A 31 17.32 26.81 -28.08
N GLY A 32 16.71 26.28 -27.01
CA GLY A 32 15.26 26.23 -26.82
C GLY A 32 14.81 26.80 -25.48
N PRO A 33 13.52 27.11 -25.32
CA PRO A 33 12.97 27.59 -24.06
C PRO A 33 13.03 26.49 -22.99
N GLY A 34 13.24 26.89 -21.73
CA GLY A 34 13.19 25.96 -20.59
C GLY A 34 11.76 25.59 -20.17
N PRO A 35 11.61 24.89 -19.03
CA PRO A 35 10.31 24.56 -18.46
C PRO A 35 9.62 25.83 -17.94
N GLN A 36 8.92 26.53 -18.83
CA GLN A 36 8.19 27.77 -18.54
C GLN A 36 6.81 27.79 -19.22
N GLY A 37 5.97 28.75 -18.81
CA GLY A 37 4.62 28.92 -19.37
C GLY A 37 3.76 27.67 -19.22
N ALA A 38 3.19 27.19 -20.32
CA ALA A 38 2.36 25.98 -20.34
C ALA A 38 3.13 24.70 -19.94
N ASN A 39 4.45 24.67 -20.17
CA ASN A 39 5.28 23.47 -19.98
C ASN A 39 6.04 23.48 -18.65
N GLN A 40 5.79 24.47 -17.78
CA GLN A 40 6.55 24.69 -16.54
C GLN A 40 6.58 23.51 -15.55
N PHE A 41 5.59 22.60 -15.64
CA PHE A 41 5.49 21.38 -14.82
C PHE A 41 5.48 20.10 -15.65
N GLN A 42 5.76 20.20 -16.96
CA GLN A 42 5.77 19.04 -17.83
C GLN A 42 7.09 18.27 -17.66
N LEU A 43 7.00 17.00 -17.30
CA LEU A 43 8.15 16.16 -16.98
C LEU A 43 8.74 15.50 -18.22
N TYR A 44 10.04 15.24 -18.18
CA TYR A 44 10.73 14.36 -19.12
C TYR A 44 10.92 12.98 -18.50
N PHE A 45 10.60 11.89 -19.22
CA PHE A 45 10.72 10.51 -18.73
C PHE A 45 11.66 9.62 -19.54
N GLY A 46 12.31 10.15 -20.57
CA GLY A 46 13.26 9.41 -21.40
C GLY A 46 14.57 9.08 -20.68
N ASP A 47 15.60 8.77 -21.45
CA ASP A 47 16.90 8.38 -20.92
C ASP A 47 17.56 9.55 -20.17
N GLY A 48 18.19 9.22 -19.04
CA GLY A 48 18.84 10.21 -18.19
C GLY A 48 17.88 11.18 -17.49
N TRP A 49 16.56 10.92 -17.48
CA TRP A 49 15.55 11.84 -16.93
C TRP A 49 15.88 12.43 -15.56
N ARG A 50 16.48 11.65 -14.65
CA ARG A 50 16.78 12.11 -13.29
C ARG A 50 17.88 13.17 -13.26
N GLY A 51 18.80 13.12 -14.23
CA GLY A 51 19.90 14.07 -14.37
C GLY A 51 19.67 15.17 -15.40
N SER A 52 18.51 15.20 -16.09
CA SER A 52 18.27 16.21 -17.12
C SER A 52 18.11 17.60 -16.52
N GLN A 53 18.67 18.62 -17.18
CA GLN A 53 18.49 20.01 -16.72
C GLN A 53 17.02 20.41 -16.77
N TRP A 54 16.28 19.87 -17.73
CA TRP A 54 14.83 20.06 -17.83
C TRP A 54 14.11 19.69 -16.53
N ASN A 55 14.29 18.46 -16.04
CA ASN A 55 13.60 18.02 -14.83
C ASN A 55 14.13 18.71 -13.58
N LEU A 56 15.42 19.07 -13.54
CA LEU A 56 15.95 19.92 -12.48
C LEU A 56 15.24 21.29 -12.44
N GLY A 57 14.98 21.89 -13.61
CA GLY A 57 14.19 23.11 -13.74
C GLY A 57 12.74 22.94 -13.27
N VAL A 58 12.08 21.85 -13.68
CA VAL A 58 10.70 21.53 -13.24
C VAL A 58 10.63 21.35 -11.72
N VAL A 59 11.60 20.65 -11.11
CA VAL A 59 11.68 20.47 -9.66
C VAL A 59 11.83 21.82 -8.97
N LYS A 60 12.71 22.70 -9.46
CA LYS A 60 12.85 24.07 -8.93
C LYS A 60 11.53 24.83 -8.99
N ASN A 61 10.81 24.78 -10.11
CA ASN A 61 9.50 25.43 -10.25
C ASN A 61 8.48 24.90 -9.24
N MET A 62 8.41 23.58 -9.04
CA MET A 62 7.51 22.96 -8.07
C MET A 62 7.88 23.33 -6.63
N THR A 63 9.17 23.36 -6.29
CA THR A 63 9.67 23.76 -4.98
C THR A 63 9.30 25.21 -4.67
N SER A 64 9.49 26.13 -5.62
CA SER A 64 9.09 27.53 -5.46
C SER A 64 7.61 27.68 -5.12
N ILE A 65 6.73 26.87 -5.73
CA ILE A 65 5.30 26.86 -5.38
C ILE A 65 5.05 26.34 -3.97
N VAL A 66 5.72 25.26 -3.56
CA VAL A 66 5.55 24.70 -2.21
C VAL A 66 6.00 25.73 -1.16
N LEU A 67 7.15 26.38 -1.38
CA LEU A 67 7.68 27.41 -0.49
C LEU A 67 6.77 28.63 -0.43
N ALA A 68 6.25 29.11 -1.57
CA ALA A 68 5.32 30.24 -1.61
C ALA A 68 3.97 29.96 -0.92
N ASN A 69 3.55 28.69 -0.86
CA ASN A 69 2.30 28.28 -0.21
C ASN A 69 2.49 27.76 1.22
N ARG A 70 3.68 27.90 1.80
CA ARG A 70 4.03 27.32 3.10
C ARG A 70 3.14 27.81 4.24
N GLU A 71 2.81 29.10 4.24
CA GLU A 71 1.94 29.71 5.25
C GLU A 71 0.50 29.20 5.18
N ASN A 72 0.02 28.90 3.97
CA ASN A 72 -1.34 28.42 3.73
C ASN A 72 -1.52 26.91 4.04
N GLN A 73 -0.45 26.13 4.06
CA GLN A 73 -0.52 24.66 4.10
C GLN A 73 -0.34 24.05 5.49
N ARG A 74 -0.18 24.85 6.55
CA ARG A 74 -0.05 24.38 7.96
C ARG A 74 0.86 23.16 8.10
N PHE A 75 2.03 23.18 7.47
CA PHE A 75 3.00 22.11 7.67
C PHE A 75 3.48 22.13 9.13
N GLU A 76 3.20 21.06 9.89
CA GLU A 76 3.83 20.87 11.20
C GLU A 76 5.33 20.62 11.00
N GLY A 77 6.16 21.55 11.45
CA GLY A 77 7.62 21.48 11.35
C GLY A 77 8.24 22.20 10.14
N SER A 78 9.56 22.31 10.15
CA SER A 78 10.34 22.93 9.09
C SER A 78 10.93 21.90 8.13
N LEU A 79 10.20 21.58 7.05
CA LEU A 79 10.79 20.87 5.92
C LEU A 79 11.89 21.73 5.28
N SER A 80 13.09 21.16 5.13
CA SER A 80 14.17 21.79 4.37
C SER A 80 13.87 21.76 2.87
N THR A 81 14.51 22.65 2.12
CA THR A 81 14.39 22.69 0.66
C THR A 81 14.81 21.35 0.04
N GLU A 82 15.86 20.73 0.59
CA GLU A 82 16.36 19.42 0.19
C GLU A 82 15.33 18.32 0.47
N GLY A 83 14.63 18.40 1.60
CA GLY A 83 13.53 17.48 1.93
C GLY A 83 12.38 17.60 0.92
N ILE A 84 12.00 18.82 0.54
CA ILE A 84 10.99 19.05 -0.49
C ILE A 84 11.45 18.48 -1.83
N HIS A 85 12.71 18.71 -2.20
CA HIS A 85 13.29 18.15 -3.43
C HIS A 85 13.22 16.61 -3.44
N ALA A 86 13.62 15.97 -2.34
CA ALA A 86 13.59 14.52 -2.21
C ALA A 86 12.17 13.96 -2.36
N ILE A 87 11.18 14.62 -1.74
CA ILE A 87 9.77 14.24 -1.87
C ILE A 87 9.28 14.38 -3.32
N ILE A 88 9.59 15.50 -3.98
CA ILE A 88 9.20 15.72 -5.38
C ILE A 88 9.86 14.65 -6.27
N TRP A 89 11.15 14.37 -6.09
CA TRP A 89 11.84 13.31 -6.82
C TRP A 89 11.24 11.92 -6.58
N GLY A 90 10.81 11.63 -5.36
CA GLY A 90 10.09 10.41 -5.04
C GLY A 90 8.79 10.28 -5.85
N TYR A 91 8.03 11.37 -5.99
CA TYR A 91 6.82 11.37 -6.83
C TYR A 91 7.13 11.25 -8.32
N ILE A 92 8.16 11.94 -8.83
CA ILE A 92 8.56 11.83 -10.24
C ILE A 92 9.01 10.39 -10.56
N SER A 93 9.74 9.75 -9.65
CA SER A 93 10.16 8.35 -9.81
C SER A 93 8.96 7.42 -9.93
N GLN A 94 7.99 7.53 -9.00
CA GLN A 94 6.76 6.72 -9.05
C GLN A 94 5.92 6.99 -10.31
N ALA A 95 5.86 8.26 -10.74
CA ALA A 95 5.16 8.65 -11.96
C ALA A 95 5.84 8.05 -13.21
N ARG A 96 7.17 8.08 -13.29
CA ARG A 96 7.92 7.44 -14.37
C ARG A 96 7.70 5.93 -14.39
N ASP A 97 7.75 5.28 -13.22
CA ASP A 97 7.53 3.84 -13.11
C ASP A 97 6.10 3.44 -13.51
N SER A 98 5.12 4.32 -13.30
CA SER A 98 3.76 4.12 -13.83
C SER A 98 3.74 4.29 -15.35
N TRP A 99 4.35 5.36 -15.86
CA TRP A 99 4.41 5.65 -17.29
C TRP A 99 5.14 4.56 -18.10
N SER A 100 6.23 4.00 -17.57
CA SER A 100 7.03 2.98 -18.26
C SER A 100 6.33 1.63 -18.36
N LYS A 101 5.40 1.30 -17.46
CA LYS A 101 4.72 -0.01 -17.43
C LYS A 101 3.88 -0.33 -18.66
N GLN A 102 3.43 0.69 -19.40
CA GLN A 102 2.67 0.50 -20.64
C GLN A 102 3.52 0.74 -21.89
N LYS A 103 4.83 0.92 -21.73
CA LYS A 103 5.74 1.03 -22.87
C LYS A 103 6.19 -0.36 -23.28
N PRO A 104 6.24 -0.62 -24.60
CA PRO A 104 6.92 -1.78 -25.14
C PRO A 104 8.28 -2.03 -24.51
N CYS A 105 8.45 -3.18 -23.88
CA CYS A 105 9.74 -3.68 -23.43
C CYS A 105 10.34 -4.60 -24.50
N VAL A 106 11.63 -4.90 -24.39
CA VAL A 106 12.24 -5.98 -25.17
C VAL A 106 11.67 -7.30 -24.64
N HIS A 107 11.14 -8.13 -25.53
CA HIS A 107 10.53 -9.40 -25.17
C HIS A 107 11.59 -10.31 -24.54
N GLU A 108 11.36 -10.80 -23.31
CA GLU A 108 12.38 -11.54 -22.54
C GLU A 108 12.85 -12.81 -23.27
N GLU A 109 11.93 -13.50 -23.96
CA GLU A 109 12.22 -14.75 -24.70
C GLU A 109 12.74 -14.49 -26.12
N GLU A 110 12.35 -13.37 -26.74
CA GLU A 110 12.70 -13.00 -28.11
C GLU A 110 13.48 -11.68 -28.03
N ARG A 111 14.74 -11.75 -27.59
CA ARG A 111 15.58 -10.58 -27.26
C ARG A 111 15.76 -9.55 -28.39
N ASP A 112 15.39 -9.90 -29.62
CA ASP A 112 15.45 -9.02 -30.80
C ASP A 112 14.11 -8.38 -31.17
N ARG A 113 13.03 -8.71 -30.45
CA ARG A 113 11.69 -8.17 -30.70
C ARG A 113 11.25 -7.25 -29.56
N PHE A 114 10.82 -6.04 -29.91
CA PHE A 114 10.06 -5.21 -28.99
C PHE A 114 8.62 -5.70 -28.90
N GLU A 115 8.07 -5.70 -27.69
CA GLU A 115 6.65 -5.94 -27.46
C GLU A 115 5.80 -4.99 -28.32
N THR A 116 4.65 -5.47 -28.76
CA THR A 116 3.64 -4.57 -29.33
C THR A 116 3.00 -3.75 -28.21
N VAL A 117 2.40 -2.61 -28.56
CA VAL A 117 1.64 -1.79 -27.60
C VAL A 117 0.52 -2.61 -26.92
N ALA A 118 -0.06 -3.58 -27.64
CA ALA A 118 -1.09 -4.47 -27.11
C ALA A 118 -0.54 -5.46 -26.07
N GLU A 119 0.66 -6.01 -26.31
CA GLU A 119 1.35 -6.90 -25.37
C GLU A 119 1.72 -6.16 -24.08
N ALA A 120 2.33 -4.98 -24.19
CA ALA A 120 2.66 -4.13 -23.03
C ALA A 120 1.40 -3.76 -22.21
N ALA A 121 0.28 -3.46 -22.90
CA ALA A 121 -0.99 -3.17 -22.23
C ALA A 121 -1.56 -4.40 -21.50
N MET A 122 -1.48 -5.59 -22.11
CA MET A 122 -1.91 -6.85 -21.48
C MET A 122 -1.03 -7.19 -20.26
N GLN A 123 0.28 -7.05 -20.38
CA GLN A 123 1.23 -7.26 -19.29
C GLN A 123 0.94 -6.31 -18.11
N ALA A 124 0.72 -5.02 -18.39
CA ALA A 124 0.34 -4.04 -17.37
C ALA A 124 -0.96 -4.41 -16.65
N GLN A 125 -1.97 -4.95 -17.36
CA GLN A 125 -3.20 -5.45 -16.75
C GLN A 125 -2.94 -6.68 -15.85
N ILE A 126 -2.14 -7.63 -16.31
CA ILE A 126 -1.76 -8.82 -15.53
C ILE A 126 -1.07 -8.38 -14.23
N ASP A 127 -0.14 -7.45 -14.31
CA ASP A 127 0.58 -6.94 -13.14
C ASP A 127 -0.31 -6.14 -12.21
N GLN A 128 -1.28 -5.38 -12.74
CA GLN A 128 -2.29 -4.71 -11.93
C GLN A 128 -3.13 -5.73 -11.13
N VAL A 129 -3.56 -6.81 -11.77
CA VAL A 129 -4.31 -7.89 -11.10
C VAL A 129 -3.45 -8.58 -10.04
N LYS A 130 -2.18 -8.88 -10.34
CA LYS A 130 -1.23 -9.45 -9.36
C LYS A 130 -1.04 -8.53 -8.16
N ARG A 131 -0.84 -7.22 -8.38
CA ARG A 131 -0.74 -6.21 -7.32
C ARG A 131 -1.99 -6.15 -6.48
N TYR A 132 -3.17 -6.07 -7.10
CA TYR A 132 -4.44 -6.04 -6.39
C TYR A 132 -4.62 -7.27 -5.50
N LYS A 133 -4.33 -8.47 -6.03
CA LYS A 133 -4.34 -9.71 -5.24
C LYS A 133 -3.36 -9.62 -4.07
N SER A 134 -2.13 -9.18 -4.29
CA SER A 134 -1.11 -9.05 -3.23
C SER A 134 -1.54 -8.07 -2.13
N VAL A 135 -2.01 -6.88 -2.49
CA VAL A 135 -2.51 -5.87 -1.55
C VAL A 135 -3.69 -6.40 -0.75
N ARG A 136 -4.64 -7.07 -1.40
CA ARG A 136 -5.78 -7.70 -0.72
C ARG A 136 -5.32 -8.75 0.29
N LYS A 137 -4.34 -9.59 -0.07
CA LYS A 137 -3.76 -10.59 0.84
C LYS A 137 -3.09 -9.93 2.04
N ALA A 138 -2.27 -8.90 1.82
CA ALA A 138 -1.58 -8.17 2.88
C ALA A 138 -2.57 -7.49 3.84
N ASN A 139 -3.55 -6.75 3.30
CA ASN A 139 -4.58 -6.09 4.11
C ASN A 139 -5.36 -7.08 4.96
N ARG A 140 -5.74 -8.24 4.40
CA ARG A 140 -6.43 -9.29 5.16
C ARG A 140 -5.59 -9.82 6.32
N LYS A 141 -4.31 -10.13 6.06
CA LYS A 141 -3.38 -10.59 7.11
C LYS A 141 -3.26 -9.55 8.22
N ARG A 142 -3.09 -8.28 7.86
CA ARG A 142 -3.04 -7.17 8.82
C ARG A 142 -4.31 -7.05 9.65
N THR A 143 -5.48 -7.00 9.01
CA THR A 143 -6.77 -6.96 9.73
C THR A 143 -6.96 -8.16 10.66
N LYS A 144 -6.51 -9.35 10.25
CA LYS A 144 -6.58 -10.56 11.07
C LYS A 144 -5.64 -10.49 12.28
N LEU A 145 -4.41 -10.00 12.09
CA LEU A 145 -3.48 -9.71 13.19
C LEU A 145 -4.10 -8.71 14.18
N ASP A 146 -4.58 -7.57 13.68
CA ASP A 146 -5.17 -6.51 14.51
C ASP A 146 -6.35 -7.06 15.35
N LYS A 147 -7.23 -7.86 14.73
CA LYS A 147 -8.36 -8.51 15.42
C LYS A 147 -7.85 -9.43 16.54
N ARG A 148 -6.81 -10.22 16.27
CA ARG A 148 -6.23 -11.18 17.22
C ARG A 148 -5.49 -10.50 18.36
N GLU A 149 -4.67 -9.50 18.09
CA GLU A 149 -3.99 -8.71 19.13
C GLU A 149 -4.99 -8.05 20.07
N HIS A 150 -6.01 -7.40 19.52
CA HIS A 150 -7.06 -6.79 20.34
C HIS A 150 -7.88 -7.83 21.11
N GLY A 151 -8.19 -8.95 20.47
CA GLY A 151 -8.93 -10.05 21.07
C GLY A 151 -8.17 -10.69 22.23
N VAL A 152 -6.89 -10.99 22.08
CA VAL A 152 -6.05 -11.56 23.15
C VAL A 152 -5.99 -10.63 24.35
N LYS A 153 -5.78 -9.32 24.14
CA LYS A 153 -5.79 -8.33 25.23
C LYS A 153 -7.12 -8.34 26.00
N LYS A 154 -8.24 -8.45 25.29
CA LYS A 154 -9.57 -8.60 25.92
C LYS A 154 -9.71 -9.91 26.68
N LEU A 155 -9.23 -11.03 26.15
CA LEU A 155 -9.29 -12.33 26.83
C LEU A 155 -8.47 -12.27 28.13
N ILE A 156 -7.24 -11.73 28.10
CA ILE A 156 -6.40 -11.55 29.29
C ILE A 156 -7.12 -10.72 30.36
N LEU A 157 -7.85 -9.68 29.97
CA LEU A 157 -8.60 -8.82 30.88
C LEU A 157 -9.85 -9.50 31.46
N HIS A 158 -10.58 -10.28 30.66
CA HIS A 158 -11.87 -10.85 31.05
C HIS A 158 -11.78 -12.19 31.79
N PHE A 159 -10.74 -12.98 31.59
CA PHE A 159 -10.57 -14.24 32.32
C PHE A 159 -9.98 -14.02 33.71
N SER A 160 -10.67 -14.51 34.76
CA SER A 160 -10.21 -14.38 36.15
C SER A 160 -9.22 -15.47 36.58
N ARG A 161 -9.15 -16.59 35.86
CA ARG A 161 -8.27 -17.72 36.21
C ARG A 161 -6.83 -17.42 35.79
N PRO A 162 -5.84 -17.53 36.71
CA PRO A 162 -4.44 -17.28 36.39
C PRO A 162 -3.86 -18.17 35.28
N GLU A 163 -4.33 -19.42 35.18
CA GLU A 163 -3.88 -20.38 34.16
C GLU A 163 -4.30 -19.94 32.74
N ASP A 164 -5.54 -19.47 32.59
CA ASP A 164 -6.07 -18.97 31.31
C ASP A 164 -5.35 -17.68 30.90
N GLN A 165 -5.11 -16.77 31.84
CA GLN A 165 -4.30 -15.57 31.58
C GLN A 165 -2.89 -15.92 31.12
N LYS A 166 -2.24 -16.91 31.77
CA LYS A 166 -0.89 -17.37 31.39
C LYS A 166 -0.88 -17.97 29.98
N ARG A 167 -1.92 -18.72 29.60
CA ARG A 167 -2.10 -19.23 28.23
C ARG A 167 -2.19 -18.08 27.23
N TRP A 168 -3.09 -17.13 27.44
CA TRP A 168 -3.30 -16.02 26.50
C TRP A 168 -2.10 -15.09 26.39
N ARG A 169 -1.33 -14.87 27.46
CA ARG A 169 -0.05 -14.13 27.38
C ARG A 169 0.99 -14.84 26.51
N ARG A 170 1.05 -16.18 26.52
CA ARG A 170 1.93 -16.91 25.59
C ARG A 170 1.46 -16.75 24.15
N VAL A 171 0.15 -16.76 23.91
CA VAL A 171 -0.43 -16.52 22.58
C VAL A 171 -0.15 -15.08 22.12
N GLU A 172 -0.20 -14.09 23.02
CA GLU A 172 0.19 -12.70 22.74
C GLU A 172 1.64 -12.61 22.24
N ALA A 173 2.57 -13.27 22.94
CA ALA A 173 3.97 -13.32 22.53
C ALA A 173 4.14 -13.97 21.15
N VAL A 174 3.46 -15.10 20.91
CA VAL A 174 3.48 -15.79 19.60
C VAL A 174 2.92 -14.89 18.49
N LEU A 175 1.87 -14.11 18.73
CA LEU A 175 1.35 -13.15 17.76
C LEU A 175 2.36 -12.04 17.45
N GLY A 176 3.04 -11.52 18.47
CA GLY A 176 4.08 -10.50 18.31
C GLY A 176 5.27 -11.01 17.48
N ASP A 177 5.72 -12.24 17.74
CA ASP A 177 6.84 -12.85 17.01
C ASP A 177 6.49 -13.16 15.54
N LEU A 178 5.25 -13.59 15.30
CA LEU A 178 4.80 -14.00 13.96
C LEU A 178 4.34 -12.82 13.08
N GLY A 179 3.83 -11.75 13.71
CA GLY A 179 3.32 -10.55 13.05
C GLY A 179 2.33 -10.86 11.91
N GLU A 180 2.40 -10.06 10.85
CA GLU A 180 1.54 -10.22 9.66
C GLU A 180 1.85 -11.51 8.90
N HIS A 181 3.11 -11.96 8.90
CA HIS A 181 3.55 -13.12 8.12
C HIS A 181 2.94 -14.43 8.60
N GLY A 182 2.77 -14.60 9.92
CA GLY A 182 2.12 -15.79 10.48
C GLY A 182 0.59 -15.79 10.41
N GLN A 183 -0.03 -14.75 9.85
CA GLN A 183 -1.48 -14.77 9.59
C GLN A 183 -1.79 -15.54 8.32
N SER A 184 -2.83 -16.38 8.36
CA SER A 184 -3.34 -17.01 7.14
C SER A 184 -3.98 -15.95 6.25
N SER A 185 -3.74 -16.09 4.96
CA SER A 185 -4.52 -15.44 3.93
C SER A 185 -5.35 -16.56 3.33
N ASP A 186 -6.64 -16.63 3.64
CA ASP A 186 -7.51 -17.76 3.25
C ASP A 186 -7.65 -17.96 1.71
N ASP A 187 -6.87 -17.23 0.91
CA ASP A 187 -6.66 -17.39 -0.54
C ASP A 187 -5.56 -18.43 -0.91
N THR A 188 -4.93 -19.08 0.08
CA THR A 188 -3.96 -20.17 -0.13
C THR A 188 -4.58 -21.56 -0.07
N ASP A 189 -5.89 -21.66 0.19
CA ASP A 189 -6.61 -22.95 0.28
C ASP A 189 -7.13 -23.46 -1.08
N VAL A 190 -6.87 -22.72 -2.17
CA VAL A 190 -7.02 -23.31 -3.51
C VAL A 190 -5.69 -23.99 -3.82
N GLU A 191 -5.62 -25.29 -3.56
CA GLU A 191 -4.61 -26.14 -4.19
C GLU A 191 -4.80 -26.02 -5.70
N VAL A 192 -4.00 -25.16 -6.34
CA VAL A 192 -3.85 -25.21 -7.79
C VAL A 192 -3.07 -26.49 -8.05
N GLU A 193 -3.77 -27.54 -8.51
CA GLU A 193 -3.16 -28.74 -9.07
C GLU A 193 -2.04 -28.31 -10.03
N GLY A 194 -0.79 -28.60 -9.64
CA GLY A 194 0.40 -28.37 -10.49
C GLY A 194 1.38 -27.29 -10.03
N SER A 195 1.10 -26.46 -9.02
CA SER A 195 2.08 -25.47 -8.50
C SER A 195 2.57 -25.79 -7.09
N ALA A 196 3.22 -26.93 -6.92
CA ALA A 196 3.91 -27.29 -5.68
C ALA A 196 5.29 -26.61 -5.61
N LEU A 197 5.32 -25.31 -5.28
CA LEU A 197 6.50 -24.77 -4.62
C LEU A 197 6.48 -25.30 -3.18
N VAL A 198 7.16 -26.44 -3.00
CA VAL A 198 7.43 -27.04 -1.70
C VAL A 198 8.25 -26.03 -0.88
N THR A 199 7.56 -25.22 -0.09
CA THR A 199 8.21 -24.43 0.95
C THR A 199 8.64 -25.39 2.04
N THR A 200 9.95 -25.49 2.27
CA THR A 200 10.60 -26.30 3.32
C THR A 200 10.36 -25.75 4.72
N GLU A 201 9.14 -25.32 5.04
CA GLU A 201 8.72 -25.16 6.41
C GLU A 201 8.25 -26.53 6.92
N PRO A 202 8.80 -27.05 8.03
CA PRO A 202 8.42 -28.36 8.52
C PRO A 202 6.91 -28.40 8.78
N TYR A 203 6.24 -29.30 8.06
CA TYR A 203 4.78 -29.51 8.01
C TYR A 203 4.11 -29.53 9.40
N GLY A 204 4.82 -29.99 10.44
CA GLY A 204 4.34 -30.01 11.82
C GLY A 204 4.14 -28.64 12.46
N ARG A 205 4.95 -27.62 12.11
CA ARG A 205 4.85 -26.27 12.71
C ARG A 205 3.58 -25.53 12.27
N ARG A 206 3.20 -25.66 10.99
CA ARG A 206 1.97 -25.07 10.45
C ARG A 206 0.75 -25.60 11.18
N ARG A 207 0.61 -26.93 11.31
CA ARG A 207 -0.56 -27.54 11.98
C ARG A 207 -0.72 -27.15 13.45
N PHE A 208 0.40 -27.03 14.19
CA PHE A 208 0.34 -26.66 15.60
C PHE A 208 -0.10 -25.20 15.79
N LEU A 209 0.51 -24.27 15.07
CA LEU A 209 0.15 -22.85 15.14
C LEU A 209 -1.25 -22.59 14.59
N SER A 210 -1.67 -23.28 13.53
CA SER A 210 -3.04 -23.20 13.01
C SER A 210 -4.08 -23.55 14.07
N ARG A 211 -3.82 -24.60 14.88
CA ARG A 211 -4.74 -24.99 15.97
C ARG A 211 -4.80 -23.92 17.06
N ILE A 212 -3.66 -23.40 17.50
CA ILE A 212 -3.61 -22.34 18.53
C ILE A 212 -4.35 -21.09 18.06
N LEU A 213 -4.12 -20.68 16.81
CA LEU A 213 -4.70 -19.47 16.26
C LEU A 213 -6.19 -19.63 15.93
N ALA A 214 -6.65 -20.83 15.57
CA ALA A 214 -8.07 -21.13 15.40
C ALA A 214 -8.80 -21.12 16.76
N ASP A 215 -8.24 -21.78 17.77
CA ASP A 215 -8.78 -21.76 19.14
C ASP A 215 -8.81 -20.33 19.71
N LEU A 216 -7.82 -19.50 19.40
CA LEU A 216 -7.88 -18.06 19.72
C LEU A 216 -9.08 -17.38 19.06
N ASP A 217 -9.27 -17.57 17.75
CA ASP A 217 -10.38 -16.94 17.02
C ASP A 217 -11.74 -17.36 17.60
N ASP A 218 -11.91 -18.64 17.94
CA ASP A 218 -13.12 -19.18 18.57
C ASP A 218 -13.40 -18.52 19.92
N ASN A 219 -12.37 -18.42 20.78
CA ASN A 219 -12.50 -17.78 22.10
C ASN A 219 -12.81 -16.27 22.00
N ILE A 220 -12.22 -15.57 21.01
CA ILE A 220 -12.56 -14.17 20.73
C ILE A 220 -14.03 -14.04 20.32
N ASN A 221 -14.49 -14.88 19.40
CA ASN A 221 -15.86 -14.86 18.92
C ASN A 221 -16.86 -15.21 20.04
N GLU A 222 -16.52 -16.17 20.91
CA GLU A 222 -17.33 -16.54 22.08
C GLU A 222 -17.41 -15.36 23.07
N LEU A 223 -16.27 -14.72 23.39
CA LEU A 223 -16.26 -13.55 24.27
C LEU A 223 -17.09 -12.40 23.69
N GLN A 224 -16.96 -12.12 22.39
CA GLN A 224 -17.76 -11.10 21.71
C GLN A 224 -19.26 -11.42 21.77
N SER A 225 -19.63 -12.69 21.58
CA SER A 225 -21.02 -13.16 21.68
C SER A 225 -21.56 -13.00 23.11
N LYS A 226 -20.76 -13.31 24.13
CA LYS A 226 -21.14 -13.10 25.55
C LYS A 226 -21.34 -11.62 25.87
N ILE A 227 -20.43 -10.75 25.42
CA ILE A 227 -20.55 -9.29 25.59
C ILE A 227 -21.81 -8.78 24.89
N ALA A 228 -22.05 -9.17 23.64
CA ALA A 228 -23.22 -8.77 22.88
C ALA A 228 -24.53 -9.22 23.57
N ALA A 229 -24.59 -10.46 24.08
CA ALA A 229 -25.74 -10.97 24.82
C ALA A 229 -25.98 -10.22 26.14
N GLN A 230 -24.93 -9.77 26.83
CA GLN A 230 -25.06 -8.96 28.05
C GLN A 230 -25.56 -7.54 27.76
N HIS A 231 -25.12 -6.94 26.65
CA HIS A 231 -25.60 -5.63 26.21
C HIS A 231 -27.05 -5.68 25.69
N GLY A 232 -27.44 -6.73 24.97
CA GLY A 232 -28.81 -6.93 24.49
C GLY A 232 -29.85 -7.17 25.60
N LYS A 233 -29.42 -7.59 26.79
CA LYS A 233 -30.31 -7.75 27.97
C LYS A 233 -30.57 -6.44 28.71
N LYS A 234 -29.90 -5.33 28.37
CA LYS A 234 -30.14 -4.01 28.98
C LYS A 234 -31.12 -3.19 28.14
N HIS A 235 -32.40 -3.60 28.05
CA HIS A 235 -33.55 -2.69 27.89
C HIS A 235 -34.87 -3.46 27.88
N LEU A 236 -35.63 -3.35 28.97
CA LEU A 236 -37.08 -3.17 29.05
C LEU A 236 -37.43 -3.03 30.55
N ALA A 237 -37.10 -1.88 31.13
CA ALA A 237 -37.78 -1.46 32.34
C ALA A 237 -39.23 -1.12 31.92
N HIS A 238 -40.19 -1.92 32.39
CA HIS A 238 -41.60 -1.63 32.21
C HIS A 238 -41.92 -0.24 32.79
N PRO A 239 -42.59 0.67 32.06
CA PRO A 239 -43.14 1.86 32.68
C PRO A 239 -44.28 1.43 33.60
N THR A 240 -44.08 1.62 34.90
CA THR A 240 -45.12 1.53 35.93
C THR A 240 -46.32 2.37 35.50
N GLN A 241 -47.47 1.72 35.34
CA GLN A 241 -48.74 2.38 35.09
C GLN A 241 -49.05 3.36 36.23
N ILE A 242 -49.24 4.64 35.88
CA ILE A 242 -49.81 5.64 36.76
C ILE A 242 -51.30 5.31 36.90
N ARG A 243 -51.72 4.93 38.11
CA ARG A 243 -53.13 4.75 38.47
C ARG A 243 -53.76 6.13 38.65
N ARG A 244 -54.82 6.41 37.88
CA ARG A 244 -55.76 7.52 38.16
C ARG A 244 -56.62 7.16 39.36
#